data_AF-A0A1X7IS35-F1
#
_entry.id   AF-A0A1X7IS35-F1
#
_cell.length_a   1.000
_cell.length_b   1.000
_cell.length_c   1.000
_cell.angle_alpha   90.00
_cell.angle_beta   90.00
_cell.angle_gamma   90.00
#
_symmetry.space_group_name_H-M   'P 1'
#
loop_
_entity.id
_entity.type
_entity.pdbx_description
1 polymer ?
#
loop_
_entity_poly.entity_id
_entity_poly.type
_entity_poly.pdbx_seq_one_letter_code
_entity_poly.pdbx_strand_id
1 'polypeptide(L)' 'MAIRDLMYGERQQAAFAEAQKLADSGAYHDYTDVEYVLRFDYGLTDVSALLDGQLMHRDLNRRCADAREKLEMADV' A
#
# COMPACT_ATOMS: atom_id res chain seq x y z
N MET A 1 24.42 -4.94 11.54
CA MET A 1 22.96 -4.95 11.40
C MET A 1 22.38 -5.65 12.61
N ALA A 2 21.44 -5.02 13.33
CA ALA A 2 20.82 -5.60 14.51
C ALA A 2 19.59 -6.45 14.13
N ILE A 3 19.23 -7.44 14.94
CA ILE A 3 18.03 -8.29 14.75
C ILE A 3 16.75 -7.44 14.60
N ARG A 4 16.69 -6.29 15.27
CA ARG A 4 15.59 -5.33 15.17
C ARG A 4 15.44 -4.71 13.77
N ASP A 5 16.54 -4.46 13.08
CA ASP A 5 16.53 -3.88 11.73
C ASP A 5 15.98 -4.89 10.70
N LEU A 6 16.31 -6.18 10.88
CA LEU A 6 15.79 -7.27 10.06
C LEU A 6 14.28 -7.42 10.23
N MET A 7 13.79 -7.46 11.47
CA MET A 7 12.35 -7.55 11.76
C MET A 7 11.56 -6.32 11.28
N TYR A 8 12.20 -5.15 11.23
CA TYR A 8 11.59 -3.94 10.67
C TYR A 8 11.49 -4.03 9.14
N GLY A 9 12.56 -4.47 8.47
CA GLY A 9 12.58 -4.67 7.02
C GLY A 9 11.56 -5.71 6.55
N GLU A 10 11.46 -6.84 7.23
CA GLU A 10 10.47 -7.89 6.91
C GLU A 10 9.03 -7.38 7.07
N ARG A 11 8.74 -6.66 8.15
CA ARG A 11 7.42 -6.05 8.36
C ARG A 11 7.09 -4.99 7.31
N GLN A 12 8.07 -4.15 6.96
CA GLN A 12 7.89 -3.14 5.93
C GLN A 12 7.60 -3.79 4.56
N GLN A 13 8.33 -4.85 4.21
CA GLN A 13 8.08 -5.58 2.97
C GLN A 13 6.70 -6.24 2.95
N ALA A 14 6.28 -6.86 4.05
CA ALA A 14 4.96 -7.46 4.17
C ALA A 14 3.84 -6.40 4.06
N ALA A 15 3.98 -5.28 4.76
CA ALA A 15 3.04 -4.16 4.69
C ALA A 15 2.95 -3.58 3.29
N PHE A 16 4.09 -3.41 2.62
CA PHE A 16 4.13 -2.88 1.26
C PHE A 16 3.52 -3.84 0.24
N ALA A 17 3.76 -5.15 0.37
CA ALA A 17 3.14 -6.15 -0.49
C ALA A 17 1.62 -6.16 -0.34
N GLU A 18 1.09 -5.98 0.88
CA GLU A 18 -0.35 -5.89 1.10
C GLU A 18 -0.94 -4.60 0.55
N ALA A 19 -0.24 -3.47 0.74
CA ALA A 19 -0.60 -2.19 0.15
C ALA A 19 -0.68 -2.27 -1.38
N GLN A 20 0.25 -2.98 -2.02
CA GLN A 20 0.23 -3.18 -3.48
C GLN A 20 -0.98 -3.98 -3.94
N LYS A 21 -1.37 -5.05 -3.24
CA LYS A 21 -2.59 -5.81 -3.59
C LYS A 21 -3.85 -4.95 -3.50
N LEU A 22 -3.94 -4.11 -2.46
CA LEU A 22 -5.04 -3.16 -2.30
C LEU A 22 -5.02 -2.16 -3.45
N ALA A 23 -3.89 -1.51 -3.73
CA ALA A 23 -3.76 -0.57 -4.83
C ALA A 23 -4.11 -1.18 -6.20
N ASP A 24 -3.66 -2.41 -6.46
CA ASP A 24 -3.91 -3.14 -7.71
C ASP A 24 -5.37 -3.61 -7.86
N SER A 25 -6.18 -3.57 -6.80
CA SER A 25 -7.59 -3.96 -6.85
C SER A 25 -8.48 -2.97 -7.60
N GLY A 26 -8.02 -1.71 -7.74
CA GLY A 26 -8.80 -0.61 -8.31
C GLY A 26 -9.91 -0.08 -7.38
N ALA A 27 -10.02 -0.58 -6.15
CA ALA A 27 -11.02 -0.14 -5.18
C ALA A 27 -10.66 1.18 -4.46
N TYR A 28 -9.40 1.61 -4.54
CA TYR A 28 -8.86 2.74 -3.76
C TYR A 28 -8.33 3.83 -4.67
N HIS A 29 -8.43 5.10 -4.25
CA HIS A 29 -8.04 6.24 -5.06
C HIS A 29 -6.53 6.49 -5.03
N ASP A 30 -5.93 6.38 -3.85
CA ASP A 30 -4.53 6.67 -3.61
C ASP A 30 -3.99 5.95 -2.37
N TYR A 31 -2.76 6.27 -2.00
CA TYR A 31 -2.09 5.78 -0.80
C TYR A 31 -2.88 6.05 0.48
N THR A 32 -3.55 7.20 0.61
CA THR A 32 -4.28 7.54 1.85
C THR A 32 -5.43 6.58 2.09
N ASP A 33 -6.16 6.19 1.04
CA ASP A 33 -7.21 5.18 1.14
C ASP A 33 -6.64 3.80 1.52
N VAL A 34 -5.52 3.40 0.89
CA VAL A 34 -4.84 2.14 1.18
C VAL A 34 -4.32 2.10 2.62
N GLU A 35 -3.70 3.20 3.07
CA GLU A 35 -3.17 3.38 4.43
C GLU A 35 -4.29 3.30 5.46
N TYR A 36 -5.44 3.91 5.17
CA TYR A 36 -6.62 3.86 6.01
C TYR A 36 -7.10 2.41 6.21
N VAL A 37 -7.27 1.65 5.13
CA VAL A 37 -7.73 0.25 5.21
C VAL A 37 -6.72 -0.61 5.96
N LEU A 38 -5.43 -0.46 5.67
CA LEU A 38 -4.40 -1.22 6.38
C LEU A 38 -4.40 -0.91 7.88
N ARG A 39 -4.57 0.35 8.25
CA ARG A 39 -4.61 0.78 9.65
C ARG A 39 -5.86 0.28 10.37
N PHE A 40 -7.03 0.51 9.80
CA PHE A 40 -8.31 0.37 10.51
C PHE A 40 -8.99 -0.98 10.29
N ASP A 41 -8.92 -1.52 9.08
CA ASP A 41 -9.57 -2.79 8.76
C ASP A 41 -8.64 -3.97 9.02
N TYR A 42 -7.35 -3.82 8.71
CA TYR A 42 -6.35 -4.87 8.88
C TYR A 42 -5.59 -4.77 10.21
N GLY A 43 -5.83 -3.69 10.97
CA GLY A 43 -5.25 -3.48 12.31
C GLY A 43 -3.74 -3.18 12.31
N LEU A 44 -3.16 -2.81 11.17
CA LEU A 44 -1.73 -2.49 11.04
C LEU A 44 -1.48 -1.04 11.49
N THR A 45 -1.48 -0.80 12.80
CA THR A 45 -1.43 0.56 13.38
C THR A 45 -0.15 1.34 13.06
N ASP A 46 0.96 0.65 12.81
CA ASP A 46 2.26 1.23 12.47
C ASP A 46 2.48 1.39 10.95
N VAL A 47 1.45 1.17 10.13
CA VAL A 47 1.56 1.21 8.66
C VAL A 47 2.13 2.52 8.12
N SER A 48 1.77 3.67 8.68
CA SER A 48 2.34 4.96 8.27
C SER A 48 3.86 5.00 8.42
N ALA A 49 4.42 4.40 9.47
CA ALA A 49 5.88 4.35 9.66
C ALA A 49 6.54 3.32 8.73
N LEU A 50 5.85 2.20 8.47
CA LEU A 50 6.32 1.18 7.53
C LEU A 50 6.32 1.70 6.10
N LEU A 51 5.38 2.58 5.73
CA LEU A 51 5.20 3.06 4.35
C LEU A 51 5.67 4.49 4.10
N ASP A 52 6.34 5.15 5.06
CA ASP A 52 6.74 6.58 5.02
C ASP A 52 7.64 6.99 3.82
N GLY A 53 8.10 6.03 3.03
CA GLY A 53 8.92 6.29 1.85
C GLY A 53 8.15 7.03 0.75
N GLN A 54 8.62 8.22 0.37
CA GLN A 54 8.06 8.98 -0.77
C GLN A 54 7.98 8.17 -2.08
N LEU A 55 8.95 7.28 -2.32
CA LEU A 55 8.91 6.37 -3.48
C LEU A 55 7.80 5.33 -3.36
N MET A 56 7.52 4.82 -2.16
CA MET A 56 6.43 3.87 -1.90
C MET A 56 5.07 4.53 -2.12
N HIS A 57 4.87 5.75 -1.60
CA HIS A 57 3.63 6.51 -1.83
C HIS A 57 3.38 6.73 -3.32
N ARG A 58 4.43 7.11 -4.08
CA ARG A 58 4.30 7.30 -5.53
C ARG A 58 3.99 6.00 -6.28
N ASP A 59 4.62 4.89 -5.90
CA ASP A 59 4.32 3.57 -6.49
C ASP A 59 2.86 3.17 -6.25
N LEU A 60 2.38 3.30 -5.01
CA LEU A 60 1.01 2.96 -4.65
C LEU A 60 -0.01 3.86 -5.37
N ASN A 61 0.21 5.18 -5.40
CA ASN A 61 -0.68 6.09 -6.11
C ASN A 61 -0.77 5.77 -7.61
N ARG A 62 0.37 5.43 -8.23
CA ARG A 62 0.39 5.02 -9.63
C ARG A 62 -0.41 3.73 -9.84
N ARG A 63 -0.21 2.73 -8.99
CA ARG A 63 -0.94 1.46 -9.06
C ARG A 63 -2.44 1.66 -8.90
N CYS A 64 -2.88 2.49 -7.95
CA CYS A 64 -4.29 2.86 -7.78
C CYS A 64 -4.86 3.47 -9.07
N ALA A 65 -4.15 4.43 -9.67
CA ALA A 65 -4.57 5.06 -10.92
C ALA A 65 -4.65 4.06 -12.08
N ASP A 66 -3.58 3.26 -12.28
CA ASP A 66 -3.49 2.26 -13.35
C ASP A 66 -4.59 1.17 -13.20
N ALA A 67 -4.89 0.74 -11.97
CA ALA A 67 -5.93 -0.26 -11.72
C ALA A 67 -7.34 0.30 -11.95
N ARG A 68 -7.59 1.53 -11.50
CA ARG A 68 -8.86 2.22 -11.73
C ARG A 68 -9.12 2.47 -13.21
N GLU A 69 -8.12 2.95 -13.95
CA GLU A 69 -8.23 3.14 -15.41
C GLU A 69 -8.57 1.82 -16.10
N LYS A 70 -7.93 0.70 -15.71
CA LYS A 70 -8.25 -0.62 -16.26
C LYS A 70 -9.70 -1.06 -15.99
N LEU A 71 -10.22 -0.79 -14.80
CA LEU A 71 -11.61 -1.11 -14.47
C LEU A 71 -12.59 -0.24 -15.26
N GLU A 72 -12.31 1.06 -15.35
CA GLU A 72 -13.11 2.00 -16.15
C GLU A 72 -13.12 1.60 -17.64
N MET A 73 -12.00 1.11 -18.17
CA MET A 73 -11.92 0.60 -19.55
C MET A 73 -12.57 -0.77 -19.75
N ALA A 74 -12.73 -1.58 -18.71
CA ALA A 74 -13.34 -2.90 -18.78
C ALA A 74 -14.88 -2.88 -18.69
N ASP A 75 -15.44 -1.79 -18.16
CA ASP A 75 -16.89 -1.55 -18.03
C ASP A 75 -17.51 -0.87 -19.28
N VAL A 76 -16.69 -0.53 -20.29
CA VAL A 76 -17.09 0.10 -21.57
C VAL A 76 -17.08 -0.92 -22.70
#